data_AF-A0A939FGD6-F1
#
_entry.id   AF-A0A939FGD6-F1
#
_cell.length_a   1.000
_cell.length_b   1.000
_cell.length_c   1.000
_cell.angle_alpha   90.00
_cell.angle_beta   90.00
_cell.angle_gamma   90.00
#
_symmetry.space_group_name_H-M   'P 1'
#
loop_
_entity.id
_entity.type
_entity.pdbx_description
1 polymer ?
#
loop_
_entity_poly.entity_id
_entity_poly.type
_entity_poly.pdbx_seq_one_letter_code
_entity_poly.pdbx_strand_id
1 'polypeptide(L)'
;RRGLGRVCELDHPLTVREFAARAAERLPSTAQGIRVAGDPEALVRTIAVSGGSGDSLFAHVRAADADAYLTADLRHHPASEFAADHAADRSLALLDAAHWATEWP
;
A
#
# COMPACT_ATOMS: atom_id res chain seq x y z
N ARG A 1 19.61 -5.34 6.57
CA ARG A 1 19.63 -5.25 5.09
C ARG A 1 19.23 -3.83 4.70
N ARG A 2 20.05 -3.11 3.91
CA ARG A 2 19.72 -1.79 3.34
C ARG A 2 19.10 -2.04 1.96
N GLY A 3 17.80 -1.82 1.85
CA GLY A 3 17.01 -1.94 0.63
C GLY A 3 15.78 -1.07 0.81
N LEU A 4 15.30 -0.48 -0.29
CA LEU A 4 14.09 0.33 -0.33
C LEU A 4 12.88 -0.59 -0.08
N GLY A 5 12.03 -0.19 0.86
CA GLY A 5 10.82 -0.91 1.24
C GLY A 5 10.99 -2.17 2.11
N ARG A 6 9.85 -2.71 2.57
CA ARG A 6 9.73 -3.94 3.37
C ARG A 6 8.49 -4.72 2.93
N VAL A 7 8.53 -6.03 3.13
CA VAL A 7 7.36 -6.89 3.02
C VAL A 7 7.13 -7.52 4.39
N CYS A 8 5.89 -7.54 4.86
CA CYS A 8 5.49 -8.19 6.10
C CYS A 8 4.19 -8.98 5.93
N GLU A 9 4.04 -10.02 6.74
CA GLU A 9 2.78 -10.74 6.90
C GLU A 9 2.12 -10.29 8.20
N LEU A 10 0.79 -10.14 8.18
CA LEU A 10 -0.01 -9.84 9.36
C LEU A 10 -0.26 -11.12 10.17
N ASP A 11 -0.18 -11.01 11.50
CA ASP A 11 -0.53 -12.11 12.42
C ASP A 11 -2.00 -12.57 12.23
N HIS A 12 -2.88 -11.62 11.90
CA HIS A 12 -4.28 -11.85 11.57
C HIS A 12 -4.66 -11.05 10.33
N PRO A 13 -5.37 -11.64 9.34
CA PRO A 13 -5.85 -10.91 8.19
C PRO A 13 -6.75 -9.74 8.61
N LEU A 14 -6.59 -8.61 7.93
CA LEU A 14 -7.45 -7.44 8.06
C LEU A 14 -8.12 -7.15 6.73
N THR A 15 -9.27 -6.50 6.74
CA THR A 15 -9.80 -5.88 5.51
C THR A 15 -8.90 -4.71 5.07
N VAL A 16 -8.96 -4.35 3.79
CA VAL A 16 -8.29 -3.14 3.26
C VAL A 16 -8.71 -1.90 4.06
N ARG A 17 -10.00 -1.79 4.40
CA ARG A 17 -10.54 -0.70 5.24
C ARG A 17 -9.89 -0.65 6.62
N GLU A 18 -9.83 -1.78 7.32
CA GLU A 18 -9.21 -1.86 8.66
C GLU A 18 -7.72 -1.57 8.60
N PHE A 19 -7.03 -2.07 7.57
CA PHE A 19 -5.63 -1.79 7.36
C PHE A 19 -5.38 -0.29 7.11
N ALA A 20 -6.20 0.37 6.28
CA ALA A 20 -6.12 1.81 6.04
C ALA A 20 -6.36 2.62 7.32
N ALA A 21 -7.35 2.23 8.13
CA ALA A 21 -7.60 2.86 9.44
C ALA A 21 -6.39 2.71 10.37
N ARG A 22 -5.83 1.50 10.46
CA ARG A 22 -4.62 1.23 11.25
C ARG A 22 -3.41 2.02 10.76
N ALA A 23 -3.25 2.19 9.44
CA ALA A 23 -2.19 3.02 8.88
C ALA A 23 -2.40 4.50 9.25
N ALA A 24 -3.63 5.01 9.20
CA ALA A 24 -3.95 6.40 9.54
C ALA A 24 -3.73 6.71 11.04
N GLU A 25 -3.90 5.73 11.93
CA GLU A 25 -3.59 5.85 13.36
C GLU A 25 -2.08 5.88 13.65
N ARG A 26 -1.26 5.29 12.77
CA ARG A 26 0.18 5.09 12.98
C ARG A 26 1.04 6.11 12.25
N LEU A 27 0.54 6.68 11.16
CA LEU A 27 1.20 7.75 10.42
C LEU A 27 0.78 9.12 10.95
N PRO A 28 1.64 10.14 10.87
CA PRO A 28 1.25 11.51 11.20
C PRO A 28 0.02 11.95 10.40
N SER A 29 -0.96 12.56 11.09
CA SER A 29 -2.16 13.08 10.44
C SER A 29 -1.83 14.16 9.43
N THR A 30 -2.35 14.03 8.21
CA THR A 30 -2.25 15.05 7.17
C THR A 30 -3.62 15.42 6.63
N ALA A 31 -3.75 16.62 6.06
CA ALA A 31 -5.01 17.10 5.48
C ALA A 31 -5.54 16.19 4.36
N GLN A 32 -4.67 15.44 3.67
CA GLN A 32 -5.09 14.51 2.61
C GLN A 32 -5.58 13.15 3.16
N GLY A 33 -5.22 12.80 4.40
CA GLY A 33 -5.42 11.46 4.95
C GLY A 33 -4.66 10.38 4.17
N ILE A 34 -5.19 9.15 4.17
CA ILE A 34 -4.72 8.04 3.35
C ILE A 34 -5.73 7.81 2.24
N ARG A 35 -5.28 7.85 0.99
CA ARG A 35 -6.10 7.49 -0.17
C ARG A 35 -5.95 6.00 -0.44
N VAL A 36 -7.05 5.35 -0.80
CA VAL A 36 -7.09 3.90 -0.99
C VAL A 36 -7.69 3.59 -2.35
N ALA A 37 -7.08 2.66 -3.08
CA ALA A 37 -7.62 2.06 -4.29
C ALA A 37 -7.63 0.53 -4.15
N GLY A 38 -8.75 -0.11 -4.47
CA GLY A 38 -8.99 -1.54 -4.24
C GLY A 38 -10.36 -1.79 -3.60
N ASP A 39 -10.73 -3.05 -3.43
CA ASP A 39 -11.96 -3.42 -2.71
C ASP A 39 -11.75 -3.23 -1.19
N PRO A 40 -12.53 -2.36 -0.52
CA PRO A 40 -12.36 -2.11 0.91
C PRO A 40 -12.59 -3.34 1.79
N GLU A 41 -13.33 -4.35 1.31
CA GLU A 41 -13.67 -5.55 2.06
C GLU A 41 -12.75 -6.74 1.70
N ALA A 42 -11.82 -6.57 0.75
CA ALA A 42 -10.80 -7.57 0.45
C ALA A 42 -9.88 -7.80 1.65
N LEU A 43 -9.46 -9.05 1.84
CA LEU A 43 -8.55 -9.42 2.92
C LEU A 43 -7.10 -9.13 2.54
N VAL A 44 -6.39 -8.52 3.48
CA VAL A 44 -4.95 -8.22 3.44
C VAL A 44 -4.26 -9.16 4.43
N ARG A 45 -3.27 -9.90 3.94
CA ARG A 45 -2.39 -10.77 4.73
C ARG A 45 -0.94 -10.37 4.56
N THR A 46 -0.52 -10.13 3.32
CA THR A 46 0.83 -9.73 2.95
C THR A 46 0.83 -8.26 2.54
N ILE A 47 1.71 -7.47 3.15
CA ILE A 47 1.82 -6.04 2.90
C ILE A 47 3.21 -5.72 2.41
N ALA A 48 3.31 -4.99 1.31
CA ALA A 48 4.51 -4.26 0.96
C ALA A 48 4.41 -2.80 1.45
N VAL A 49 5.51 -2.25 1.94
CA VAL A 49 5.60 -0.84 2.33
C VAL A 49 6.85 -0.20 1.74
N SER A 50 6.75 1.04 1.29
CA SER A 50 7.90 1.89 0.95
C SER A 50 7.64 3.32 1.40
N GLY A 51 8.60 3.93 2.09
CA GLY A 51 8.57 5.38 2.31
C GLY A 51 8.82 6.14 1.01
N GLY A 52 8.23 7.33 0.88
CA GLY A 52 8.40 8.19 -0.27
C GLY A 52 7.75 7.65 -1.56
N SER A 53 8.27 8.07 -2.71
CA SER A 53 7.72 7.71 -4.02
C SER A 53 8.11 6.27 -4.41
N GLY A 54 7.13 5.38 -4.38
CA GLY A 54 7.32 3.93 -4.53
C GLY A 54 6.83 3.33 -5.84
N ASP A 55 6.57 4.16 -6.85
CA ASP A 55 6.09 3.73 -8.17
C ASP A 55 7.09 2.80 -8.89
N SER A 56 8.38 3.05 -8.73
CA SER A 56 9.46 2.20 -9.25
C SER A 56 9.51 0.78 -8.66
N LEU A 57 8.78 0.52 -7.56
CA LEU A 57 8.79 -0.76 -6.85
C LEU A 57 7.61 -1.67 -7.23
N PHE A 58 6.70 -1.24 -8.09
CA PHE A 58 5.53 -2.02 -8.51
C PHE A 58 5.85 -3.44 -9.01
N ALA A 59 6.93 -3.61 -9.78
CA ALA A 59 7.36 -4.95 -10.22
C ALA A 59 7.79 -5.85 -9.04
N HIS A 60 8.44 -5.27 -8.02
CA HIS A 60 8.86 -5.99 -6.83
C HIS A 60 7.67 -6.34 -5.92
N VAL A 61 6.69 -5.42 -5.80
CA VAL A 61 5.45 -5.65 -5.07
C VAL A 61 4.67 -6.82 -5.68
N ARG A 62 4.54 -6.86 -7.01
CA ARG A 62 3.93 -8.00 -7.72
C ARG A 62 4.68 -9.31 -7.48
N ALA A 63 6.01 -9.28 -7.59
CA ALA A 63 6.83 -10.47 -7.35
C ALA A 63 6.76 -10.98 -5.90
N ALA A 64 6.40 -10.11 -4.95
CA ALA A 64 6.22 -10.46 -3.54
C ALA A 64 4.82 -11.00 -3.21
N ASP A 65 3.91 -11.09 -4.19
CA ASP A 65 2.51 -11.54 -4.00
C ASP A 65 1.82 -10.80 -2.83
N ALA A 66 2.01 -9.47 -2.76
CA ALA A 66 1.42 -8.65 -1.73
C ALA A 66 -0.09 -8.43 -1.99
N ASP A 67 -0.89 -8.42 -0.93
CA ASP A 67 -2.32 -8.09 -0.97
C ASP A 67 -2.54 -6.57 -0.85
N ALA A 68 -1.61 -5.85 -0.21
CA ALA A 68 -1.63 -4.40 -0.12
C ALA A 68 -0.24 -3.78 -0.30
N TYR A 69 -0.18 -2.57 -0.86
CA TYR A 69 1.02 -1.76 -0.97
C TYR A 69 0.78 -0.35 -0.42
N LEU A 70 1.52 0.02 0.62
CA LEU A 70 1.50 1.35 1.23
C LEU A 70 2.75 2.14 0.82
N THR A 71 2.54 3.29 0.19
CA THR A 71 3.62 4.21 -0.20
C THR A 71 3.09 5.65 -0.25
N ALA A 72 3.88 6.59 -0.75
CA ALA A 72 3.46 7.94 -1.03
C ALA A 72 3.68 8.37 -2.50
N ASP A 73 3.12 9.52 -2.84
CA ASP A 73 3.25 10.20 -4.14
C ASP A 73 2.93 9.31 -5.34
N LEU A 74 1.91 8.46 -5.20
CA LEU A 74 1.44 7.66 -6.33
C LEU A 74 0.82 8.57 -7.41
N ARG A 75 1.35 8.47 -8.63
CA ARG A 75 0.78 9.12 -9.80
C ARG A 75 -0.51 8.40 -10.21
N HIS A 76 -1.53 9.15 -10.62
CA HIS A 76 -2.87 8.62 -10.93
C HIS A 76 -2.86 7.53 -12.03
N HIS A 77 -2.09 7.71 -13.11
CA HIS A 77 -2.06 6.76 -14.23
C HIS A 77 -1.46 5.38 -13.85
N PRO A 78 -0.25 5.30 -13.25
CA PRO A 78 0.32 4.03 -12.81
C PRO A 78 -0.52 3.29 -11.76
N ALA A 79 -1.15 4.01 -10.82
CA ALA A 79 -1.94 3.39 -9.76
C ALA A 79 -3.18 2.67 -10.31
N SER A 80 -3.89 3.27 -11.26
CA SER A 80 -5.06 2.66 -11.89
C SER A 80 -4.72 1.47 -12.78
N GLU A 81 -3.65 1.53 -13.58
CA GLU A 81 -3.19 0.38 -14.38
C GLU A 81 -2.72 -0.76 -13.48
N PHE A 82 -1.99 -0.44 -12.42
CA PHE A 82 -1.45 -1.44 -11.51
C PHE A 82 -2.53 -2.17 -10.69
N ALA A 83 -3.59 -1.45 -10.29
CA ALA A 83 -4.77 -2.02 -9.65
C ALA A 83 -5.66 -2.83 -10.60
N ALA A 84 -5.74 -2.45 -11.88
CA ALA A 84 -6.58 -3.11 -12.89
C ALA A 84 -5.96 -4.41 -13.47
N ASP A 85 -4.63 -4.50 -13.47
CA ASP A 85 -3.88 -5.57 -14.15
C ASP A 85 -3.47 -6.73 -13.21
N HIS A 86 -3.99 -6.73 -11.97
CA HIS A 86 -3.94 -7.91 -11.12
C HIS A 86 -4.98 -8.92 -11.59
N ALA A 87 -4.52 -10.14 -11.90
CA ALA A 87 -5.32 -11.24 -12.41
C ALA A 87 -6.65 -11.37 -11.65
N ALA A 88 -7.71 -11.69 -12.38
CA ALA A 88 -9.14 -11.62 -12.03
C ALA A 88 -9.61 -12.29 -10.71
N ASP A 89 -8.71 -12.77 -9.86
CA ASP A 89 -9.00 -13.47 -8.61
C ASP A 89 -8.28 -12.89 -7.38
N ARG A 90 -7.30 -11.97 -7.52
CA ARG A 90 -6.63 -11.32 -6.38
C ARG A 90 -6.25 -9.88 -6.67
N SER A 91 -7.07 -8.93 -6.20
CA SER A 91 -6.81 -7.49 -6.37
C SER A 91 -5.85 -6.98 -5.28
N LEU A 92 -4.72 -6.42 -5.70
CA LEU A 92 -3.82 -5.68 -4.82
C LEU A 92 -4.46 -4.33 -4.44
N ALA A 93 -4.50 -4.03 -3.15
CA ALA A 93 -4.90 -2.71 -2.66
C ALA A 93 -3.71 -1.74 -2.64
N LEU A 94 -3.93 -0.50 -3.09
CA LEU A 94 -2.96 0.59 -3.02
C LEU A 94 -3.38 1.60 -1.97
N LEU A 95 -2.44 1.94 -1.08
CA LEU A 95 -2.60 2.98 -0.08
C LEU A 95 -1.56 4.09 -0.34
N ASP A 96 -2.04 5.30 -0.57
CA ASP A 96 -1.25 6.50 -0.84
C ASP A 96 -1.38 7.47 0.33
N ALA A 97 -0.33 7.53 1.13
CA ALA A 97 -0.18 8.50 2.22
C ALA A 97 0.65 9.70 1.77
N ALA A 98 0.63 10.79 2.54
CA ALA A 98 1.47 11.94 2.22
C ALA A 98 2.97 11.57 2.34
N HIS A 99 3.80 12.02 1.40
CA HIS A 99 5.25 11.72 1.36
C HIS A 99 5.93 11.91 2.72
N TRP A 100 5.75 13.10 3.30
CA TRP A 100 6.26 13.44 4.62
C TRP A 100 5.82 12.47 5.72
N ALA A 101 4.57 12.00 5.70
CA ALA A 101 4.04 11.11 6.72
C ALA A 101 4.69 9.72 6.65
N THR A 102 5.08 9.26 5.46
CA THR A 102 5.74 7.95 5.27
C THR A 102 7.23 7.93 5.59
N GLU A 103 7.86 9.11 5.71
CA GLU A 103 9.29 9.26 6.02
C GLU A 103 9.55 9.79 7.44
N TRP A 104 8.48 9.99 8.23
CA TRP A 104 8.58 10.47 9.60
C TRP A 104 9.09 9.36 10.55
N PRO A 105 10.12 9.62 11.39
CA PRO A 105 10.69 8.64 12.30
C PRO A 105 9.79 8.27 13.49
#